data_AF-A0A2K4L129-F1
#
_entry.id   AF-A0A2K4L129-F1
#
_cell.length_a   1.000
_cell.length_b   1.000
_cell.length_c   1.000
_cell.angle_alpha   90.00
_cell.angle_beta   90.00
_cell.angle_gamma   90.00
#
_symmetry.space_group_name_H-M   'P 1'
#
loop_
_entity.id
_entity.type
_entity.pdbx_description
1 polymer ?
#
loop_
_entity_poly.entity_id
_entity_poly.type
_entity_poly.pdbx_seq_one_letter_code
_entity_poly.pdbx_strand_id
1 'polypeptide(L)'
;MQLAMLFGEQSQSELPDSLVKKVRRARRQQGASAVDVQQFSIFDLLALPEEELGPVEWTDDDIDVLREKLLFEACSIFLDKRAALGTRKDRWAWIMSDVISPFSFKVCISAAGVDCDKFRESLVDLCRREGVINQLQIAA
;
A
#
# COMPACT_ATOMS: atom_id res chain seq x y z
N MET A 1 -8.69 14.81 -44.65
CA MET A 1 -8.06 14.42 -43.37
C MET A 1 -7.03 15.48 -43.01
N GLN A 2 -7.46 16.51 -42.29
CA GLN A 2 -6.63 17.56 -41.72
C GLN A 2 -7.04 17.64 -40.25
N LEU A 3 -6.23 17.10 -39.32
CA LEU A 3 -6.37 17.26 -37.86
C LEU A 3 -5.16 16.60 -37.17
N ALA A 4 -3.94 17.02 -37.52
CA ALA A 4 -2.72 16.51 -36.87
C ALA A 4 -1.61 17.59 -36.73
N MET A 5 -1.98 18.87 -36.58
CA MET A 5 -1.02 19.99 -36.53
C MET A 5 -1.42 21.07 -35.51
N LEU A 6 -1.82 20.73 -34.28
CA LEU A 6 -2.27 21.74 -33.30
C LEU A 6 -1.91 21.53 -31.83
N PHE A 7 -0.88 20.73 -31.50
CA PHE A 7 -0.31 20.71 -30.13
C PHE A 7 1.22 20.73 -30.15
N GLY A 8 1.77 21.66 -30.94
CA GLY A 8 3.13 22.13 -30.74
C GLY A 8 3.19 23.06 -29.52
N GLU A 9 4.15 22.79 -28.65
CA GLU A 9 4.77 23.73 -27.71
C GLU A 9 3.87 24.30 -26.59
N GLN A 10 3.87 23.63 -25.42
CA GLN A 10 3.94 24.30 -24.12
C GLN A 10 4.05 23.26 -22.99
N SER A 11 5.29 22.91 -22.61
CA SER A 11 5.57 22.33 -21.30
C SER A 11 6.89 22.89 -20.78
N GLN A 12 6.83 24.13 -20.32
CA GLN A 12 7.73 24.62 -19.28
C GLN A 12 6.85 25.02 -18.11
N SER A 13 6.52 24.05 -17.25
CA SER A 13 6.02 24.37 -15.91
C SER A 13 7.22 24.74 -15.05
N GLU A 14 7.70 25.97 -15.19
CA GLU A 14 8.58 26.56 -14.19
C GLU A 14 7.77 26.72 -12.90
N LEU A 15 8.18 25.99 -11.85
CA LEU A 15 7.62 26.16 -10.52
C LEU A 15 7.89 27.60 -10.04
N PRO A 16 6.94 28.27 -9.38
CA PRO A 16 7.12 29.66 -8.95
C PRO A 16 8.30 29.79 -7.97
N ASP A 17 9.15 30.79 -8.21
CA ASP A 17 10.40 31.11 -7.47
C ASP A 17 10.24 31.19 -5.94
N SER A 18 9.01 31.37 -5.44
CA SER A 18 8.70 31.47 -4.02
C SER A 18 8.88 30.17 -3.23
N LEU A 19 8.97 29.01 -3.91
CA LEU A 19 9.18 27.70 -3.29
C LEU A 19 10.66 27.28 -3.22
N VAL A 20 11.59 28.04 -3.80
CA VAL A 20 13.04 27.75 -3.81
C VAL A 20 13.73 28.27 -2.53
N LYS A 21 13.05 28.17 -1.37
CA LYS A 21 13.64 28.57 -0.08
C LYS A 21 14.54 27.47 0.47
N LYS A 22 15.82 27.55 0.05
CA LYS A 22 17.07 27.13 0.74
C LYS A 22 16.94 26.02 1.80
N VAL A 23 16.96 24.78 1.35
CA VAL A 23 17.43 23.66 2.18
C VAL A 23 18.97 23.64 2.09
N ARG A 24 19.65 24.29 3.03
CA ARG A 24 21.10 24.11 3.22
C ARG A 24 21.36 22.75 3.87
N ARG A 25 21.36 21.67 3.08
CA ARG A 25 21.84 20.35 3.54
C ARG A 25 23.36 20.36 3.55
N ALA A 26 23.94 20.08 4.72
CA ALA A 26 25.37 19.95 4.92
C ALA A 26 25.94 18.90 3.95
N ARG A 27 26.92 19.32 3.14
CA ARG A 27 27.64 18.48 2.17
C ARG A 27 28.48 17.46 2.95
N ARG A 28 27.98 16.23 3.10
CA ARG A 28 28.79 15.10 3.55
C ARG A 28 29.89 14.88 2.51
N GLN A 29 31.14 15.03 2.93
CA GLN A 29 32.31 14.89 2.06
C GLN A 29 32.38 13.47 1.49
N GLN A 30 32.73 13.43 0.21
CA GLN A 30 32.71 12.29 -0.69
C GLN A 30 33.74 11.24 -0.31
N GLY A 31 33.32 9.99 -0.37
CA GLY A 31 34.16 8.82 -0.34
C GLY A 31 33.34 7.61 -0.79
N ALA A 32 33.00 7.54 -2.08
CA ALA A 32 32.46 6.33 -2.71
C ALA A 32 32.58 6.47 -4.23
N SER A 33 33.02 5.40 -4.88
CA SER A 33 33.24 5.23 -6.31
C SER A 33 32.15 5.84 -7.19
N ALA A 34 32.54 6.43 -8.31
CA ALA A 34 31.64 6.84 -9.39
C ALA A 34 30.99 5.60 -10.02
N VAL A 35 29.99 5.04 -9.33
CA VAL A 35 29.00 4.17 -9.96
C VAL A 35 28.08 5.12 -10.72
N ASP A 36 27.96 4.92 -12.02
CA ASP A 36 27.05 5.70 -12.85
C ASP A 36 25.61 5.33 -12.41
N VAL A 37 25.02 6.13 -11.53
CA VAL A 37 23.67 5.88 -11.01
C VAL A 37 22.68 6.38 -12.06
N GLN A 38 22.17 5.47 -12.87
CA GLN A 38 21.14 5.79 -13.85
C GLN A 38 19.78 5.90 -13.16
N GLN A 39 19.22 7.10 -13.09
CA GLN A 39 17.90 7.35 -12.51
C GLN A 39 16.83 7.07 -13.56
N PHE A 40 16.02 6.04 -13.36
CA PHE A 40 14.88 5.71 -14.22
C PHE A 40 13.60 6.39 -13.71
N SER A 41 12.75 6.85 -14.64
CA SER A 41 11.38 7.23 -14.31
C SER A 41 10.56 5.96 -14.02
N ILE A 42 9.49 6.08 -13.22
CA ILE A 42 8.51 5.00 -13.01
C ILE A 42 7.95 4.49 -14.35
N PHE A 43 7.73 5.39 -15.31
CA PHE A 43 7.22 5.00 -16.63
C PHE A 43 8.23 4.23 -17.46
N ASP A 44 9.52 4.53 -17.30
CA ASP A 44 10.58 3.78 -17.99
C ASP A 44 10.66 2.36 -17.40
N LEU A 45 10.59 2.23 -16.07
CA LEU A 45 10.53 0.93 -15.37
C LEU A 45 9.33 0.07 -15.79
N LEU A 46 8.16 0.67 -15.94
CA LEU A 46 6.94 -0.03 -16.39
C LEU A 46 6.95 -0.36 -17.89
N ALA A 47 7.78 0.33 -18.67
CA ALA A 47 7.95 0.09 -20.10
C ALA A 47 9.15 -0.82 -20.42
N LEU A 48 9.90 -1.27 -19.41
CA LEU A 48 10.97 -2.23 -19.59
C LEU A 48 10.41 -3.58 -20.09
N PRO A 49 11.07 -4.22 -21.07
CA PRO A 49 10.72 -5.57 -21.50
C PRO A 49 10.85 -6.54 -20.33
N GLU A 50 9.93 -7.49 -20.18
CA GLU A 50 9.92 -8.47 -19.08
C GLU A 50 11.22 -9.31 -19.05
N GLU A 51 11.87 -9.46 -20.19
CA GLU A 51 13.17 -10.12 -20.34
C GLU A 51 14.31 -9.39 -19.61
N GLU A 52 14.20 -8.06 -19.42
CA GLU A 52 15.20 -7.22 -18.75
C GLU A 52 14.97 -7.10 -17.24
N LEU A 53 13.77 -7.42 -16.74
CA LEU A 53 13.46 -7.37 -15.31
C LEU A 53 14.00 -8.58 -14.53
N GLY A 54 14.29 -9.70 -15.22
CA GLY A 54 14.71 -10.95 -14.60
C GLY A 54 13.59 -11.63 -13.78
N PRO A 55 13.78 -12.90 -13.38
CA PRO A 55 12.79 -13.60 -12.58
C PRO A 55 12.70 -13.01 -11.17
N VAL A 56 11.49 -12.67 -10.74
CA VAL A 56 11.22 -12.31 -9.34
C VAL A 56 11.07 -13.60 -8.54
N GLU A 57 12.09 -13.94 -7.76
CA GLU A 57 12.04 -15.05 -6.80
C GLU A 57 11.47 -14.54 -5.47
N TRP A 58 10.32 -15.09 -5.08
CA TRP A 58 9.71 -14.81 -3.78
C TRP A 58 10.28 -15.75 -2.74
N THR A 59 10.81 -15.19 -1.65
CA THR A 59 11.17 -15.98 -0.48
C THR A 59 9.96 -16.14 0.45
N ASP A 60 10.00 -17.16 1.32
CA ASP A 60 8.95 -17.32 2.34
C ASP A 60 8.90 -16.11 3.29
N ASP A 61 10.05 -15.49 3.57
CA ASP A 61 10.15 -14.26 4.37
C ASP A 61 9.39 -13.10 3.69
N ASP A 62 9.49 -12.96 2.37
CA ASP A 62 8.73 -11.94 1.62
C ASP A 62 7.22 -12.18 1.72
N ILE A 63 6.79 -13.44 1.67
CA ILE A 63 5.39 -13.82 1.82
C ILE A 63 4.89 -13.48 3.23
N ASP A 64 5.71 -13.71 4.26
CA ASP A 64 5.35 -13.38 5.64
C ASP A 64 5.25 -11.86 5.86
N VAL A 65 6.15 -11.07 5.27
CA VAL A 65 6.04 -9.61 5.25
C VAL A 65 4.74 -9.17 4.58
N LEU A 66 4.37 -9.78 3.45
CA LEU A 66 3.10 -9.47 2.78
C LEU A 66 1.88 -9.81 3.65
N ARG A 67 1.90 -10.95 4.33
CA ARG A 67 0.82 -11.36 5.26
C ARG A 67 0.67 -10.37 6.41
N GLU A 68 1.77 -9.96 7.02
CA GLU A 68 1.77 -8.98 8.10
C GLU A 68 1.23 -7.63 7.62
N LYS A 69 1.72 -7.13 6.46
CA LYS A 69 1.26 -5.86 5.88
C LYS A 69 -0.23 -5.88 5.58
N LEU A 70 -0.71 -6.95 4.95
CA LEU A 70 -2.13 -7.11 4.65
C LEU A 70 -2.99 -7.11 5.93
N LEU A 71 -2.54 -7.81 6.99
CA LEU A 71 -3.21 -7.86 8.27
C LEU A 71 -3.27 -6.47 8.93
N PHE A 72 -2.13 -5.76 8.95
CA PHE A 72 -2.04 -4.42 9.51
C PHE A 72 -2.95 -3.43 8.78
N GLU A 73 -2.90 -3.40 7.45
CA GLU A 73 -3.75 -2.53 6.64
C GLU A 73 -5.23 -2.82 6.87
N ALA A 74 -5.63 -4.09 6.86
CA ALA A 74 -7.00 -4.49 7.11
C ALA A 74 -7.51 -4.02 8.47
N CYS A 75 -6.68 -4.09 9.52
CA CYS A 75 -7.05 -3.65 10.86
C CYS A 75 -7.06 -2.12 11.02
N SER A 76 -6.13 -1.43 10.35
CA SER A 76 -5.95 0.02 10.50
C SER A 76 -7.19 0.84 10.11
N ILE A 77 -8.02 0.32 9.20
CA ILE A 77 -9.13 1.09 8.62
C ILE A 77 -10.41 1.12 9.47
N PHE A 78 -10.57 0.24 10.47
CA PHE A 78 -11.87 0.10 11.16
C PHE A 78 -12.26 1.32 11.98
N LEU A 79 -11.27 1.93 12.63
CA LEU A 79 -11.45 3.12 13.45
C LEU A 79 -11.10 4.42 12.70
N ASP A 80 -10.60 4.31 11.47
CA ASP A 80 -10.39 5.47 10.63
C ASP A 80 -11.73 5.97 10.07
N LYS A 81 -12.19 7.10 10.62
CA LYS A 81 -13.43 7.77 10.19
C LYS A 81 -13.34 8.34 8.77
N ARG A 82 -12.15 8.42 8.19
CA ARG A 82 -11.93 8.87 6.81
C ARG A 82 -12.12 7.73 5.81
N ALA A 83 -12.04 6.47 6.25
CA ALA A 83 -12.24 5.32 5.39
C ALA A 83 -13.71 5.18 4.98
N ALA A 84 -13.94 4.95 3.69
CA ALA A 84 -15.28 4.72 3.16
C ALA A 84 -15.95 3.51 3.86
N LEU A 85 -17.25 3.61 4.12
CA LEU A 85 -17.99 2.56 4.83
C LEU A 85 -18.00 1.23 4.06
N GLY A 86 -18.01 1.25 2.73
CA GLY A 86 -17.84 0.06 1.89
C GLY A 86 -16.52 -0.66 2.18
N THR A 87 -15.41 0.06 2.14
CA THR A 87 -14.08 -0.49 2.44
C THR A 87 -14.00 -1.09 3.85
N ARG A 88 -14.61 -0.45 4.84
CA ARG A 88 -14.68 -0.98 6.21
C ARG A 88 -15.50 -2.27 6.29
N LYS A 89 -16.63 -2.35 5.57
CA LYS A 89 -17.43 -3.59 5.46
C LYS A 89 -16.66 -4.71 4.77
N ASP A 90 -15.94 -4.41 3.69
CA ASP A 90 -15.18 -5.42 2.94
C ASP A 90 -14.07 -6.03 3.81
N ARG A 91 -13.32 -5.20 4.54
CA ARG A 91 -12.32 -5.71 5.48
C ARG A 91 -12.95 -6.46 6.64
N TRP A 92 -14.10 -5.99 7.14
CA TRP A 92 -14.84 -6.72 8.18
C TRP A 92 -15.24 -8.11 7.71
N ALA A 93 -15.81 -8.22 6.51
CA ALA A 93 -16.18 -9.49 5.90
C ALA A 93 -14.97 -10.41 5.70
N TRP A 94 -13.83 -9.86 5.26
CA TRP A 94 -12.59 -10.63 5.13
C TRP A 94 -12.08 -11.16 6.48
N ILE A 95 -12.09 -10.34 7.54
CA ILE A 95 -11.67 -10.77 8.88
C ILE A 95 -12.59 -11.86 9.45
N MET A 96 -13.90 -11.71 9.25
CA MET A 96 -14.90 -12.66 9.75
C MET A 96 -15.06 -13.90 8.87
N SER A 97 -14.44 -13.92 7.68
CA SER A 97 -14.51 -15.06 6.77
C SER A 97 -13.78 -16.29 7.31
N ASP A 98 -14.39 -17.45 7.20
CA ASP A 98 -13.77 -18.73 7.56
C ASP A 98 -13.05 -19.40 6.40
N VAL A 99 -13.01 -18.77 5.23
CA VAL A 99 -12.29 -19.26 4.04
C VAL A 99 -10.80 -19.37 4.34
N ILE A 100 -10.19 -20.49 3.97
CA ILE A 100 -8.75 -20.74 4.10
C ILE A 100 -8.11 -20.57 2.72
N SER A 101 -7.22 -19.60 2.62
CA SER A 101 -6.38 -19.30 1.45
C SER A 101 -5.04 -18.69 1.89
N PRO A 102 -4.01 -18.64 1.03
CA PRO A 102 -2.65 -18.17 1.41
C PRO A 102 -2.60 -16.77 2.04
N PHE A 103 -3.59 -15.92 1.72
CA PHE A 103 -3.79 -14.56 2.25
C PHE A 103 -5.19 -14.38 2.87
N SER A 104 -5.76 -15.46 3.38
CA SER A 104 -6.96 -15.38 4.24
C SER A 104 -6.58 -14.81 5.60
N PHE A 105 -7.54 -14.19 6.28
CA PHE A 105 -7.31 -13.64 7.62
C PHE A 105 -6.74 -14.68 8.59
N LYS A 106 -7.30 -15.90 8.58
CA LYS A 106 -6.85 -17.02 9.44
C LYS A 106 -5.38 -17.37 9.22
N VAL A 107 -4.93 -17.43 7.96
CA VAL A 107 -3.54 -17.73 7.64
C VAL A 107 -2.63 -16.57 8.04
N CYS A 108 -3.01 -15.33 7.72
CA CYS A 108 -2.20 -14.16 8.08
C CYS A 108 -2.05 -13.99 9.60
N ILE A 109 -3.12 -14.17 10.38
CA ILE A 109 -3.06 -14.00 11.84
C ILE A 109 -2.34 -15.15 12.53
N SER A 110 -2.48 -16.37 12.00
CA SER A 110 -1.72 -17.53 12.46
C SER A 110 -0.22 -17.37 12.20
N ALA A 111 0.17 -16.82 11.04
CA ALA A 111 1.57 -16.50 10.74
C ALA A 111 2.14 -15.44 11.68
N ALA A 112 1.32 -14.50 12.14
CA ALA A 112 1.69 -13.53 13.18
C ALA A 112 1.74 -14.13 14.60
N GLY A 113 1.43 -15.43 14.78
CA GLY A 113 1.45 -16.11 16.07
C GLY A 113 0.28 -15.74 17.00
N VAL A 114 -0.81 -15.19 16.45
CA VAL A 114 -1.96 -14.72 17.23
C VAL A 114 -3.16 -15.66 17.04
N ASP A 115 -3.86 -15.95 18.15
CA ASP A 115 -5.10 -16.73 18.14
C ASP A 115 -6.22 -15.97 17.41
N CYS A 116 -6.71 -16.58 16.32
CA CYS A 116 -7.71 -15.99 15.44
C CYS A 116 -9.02 -15.66 16.17
N ASP A 117 -9.52 -16.58 16.99
CA ASP A 117 -10.85 -16.45 17.59
C ASP A 117 -10.82 -15.39 18.70
N LYS A 118 -9.79 -15.41 19.55
CA LYS A 118 -9.58 -14.37 20.57
C LYS A 118 -9.40 -12.99 19.95
N PHE A 119 -8.72 -12.89 18.81
CA PHE A 119 -8.57 -11.62 18.12
C PHE A 119 -9.91 -11.11 17.58
N ARG A 120 -10.71 -11.98 16.95
CA ARG A 120 -12.05 -11.62 16.46
C ARG A 120 -12.96 -11.15 17.59
N GLU A 121 -12.98 -11.86 18.72
CA GLU A 121 -13.71 -11.45 19.92
C GLU A 121 -13.30 -10.05 20.40
N SER A 122 -11.99 -9.83 20.52
CA SER A 122 -11.42 -8.54 20.95
C SER A 122 -11.79 -7.40 19.98
N LEU A 123 -11.75 -7.68 18.67
CA LEU A 123 -12.09 -6.71 17.64
C LEU A 123 -13.59 -6.37 17.65
N VAL A 124 -14.45 -7.38 17.83
CA VAL A 124 -15.90 -7.20 18.00
C VAL A 124 -16.20 -6.31 19.20
N ASP A 125 -15.55 -6.57 20.34
CA ASP A 125 -15.73 -5.76 21.54
C ASP A 125 -15.23 -4.32 21.36
N LEU A 126 -14.10 -4.12 20.68
CA LEU A 126 -13.59 -2.78 20.33
C LEU A 126 -14.58 -2.02 19.45
N CYS A 127 -15.07 -2.64 18.37
CA CYS A 127 -16.03 -2.02 17.47
C CYS A 127 -17.38 -1.73 18.15
N ARG A 128 -17.78 -2.55 19.14
CA ARG A 128 -18.98 -2.31 19.96
C ARG A 128 -18.81 -1.10 20.86
N ARG A 129 -17.65 -0.96 21.54
CA ARG A 129 -17.34 0.19 22.41
C ARG A 129 -17.31 1.51 21.64
N GLU A 130 -16.77 1.50 20.43
CA GLU A 130 -16.71 2.68 19.55
C GLU A 130 -18.02 2.95 18.79
N GLY A 131 -19.05 2.11 18.97
CA GLY A 131 -20.36 2.28 18.34
C GLY A 131 -20.37 2.06 16.81
N VAL A 132 -19.32 1.46 16.26
CA VAL A 132 -19.15 1.27 14.80
C VAL A 132 -19.74 -0.07 14.34
N ILE A 133 -19.94 -1.02 15.24
CA ILE A 133 -20.34 -2.41 14.91
C ILE A 133 -21.61 -2.50 14.04
N ASN A 134 -22.61 -1.67 14.30
CA ASN A 134 -23.87 -1.66 13.54
C ASN A 134 -23.69 -1.24 12.08
N GLN A 135 -22.61 -0.49 11.77
CA GLN A 135 -22.29 -0.08 10.42
C GLN A 135 -21.56 -1.18 9.64
N LEU A 136 -20.90 -2.11 10.33
CA LEU A 136 -20.04 -3.14 9.75
C LEU A 136 -20.78 -4.46 9.52
N GLN A 137 -21.79 -4.74 10.34
CA GLN A 137 -22.68 -5.88 10.12
C GLN A 137 -23.41 -5.70 8.80
N ILE A 138 -23.14 -6.60 7.87
CA ILE A 138 -23.93 -6.75 6.65
C ILE A 138 -25.27 -7.33 7.10
N ALA A 139 -26.37 -6.64 6.82
CA ALA A 139 -27.69 -7.24 6.92
C ALA A 139 -27.68 -8.45 5.96
N ALA A 140 -27.79 -9.64 6.54
CA ALA A 140 -27.87 -10.89 5.80
C ALA A 140 -29.03 -10.88 4.80
#